data_AF-A0ABD5MVH2-F1
#
_entry.id   AF-A0ABD5MVH2-F1
#
_cell.length_a   1.000
_cell.length_b   1.000
_cell.length_c   1.000
_cell.angle_alpha   90.00
_cell.angle_beta   90.00
_cell.angle_gamma   90.00
#
_symmetry.space_group_name_H-M   'P 1'
#
loop_
_entity.id
_entity.type
_entity.pdbx_description
1 polymer ?
#
loop_
_entity_poly.entity_id
_entity_poly.type
_entity_poly.pdbx_seq_one_letter_code
_entity_poly.pdbx_strand_id
1 'polypeptide(L)' 'MRYCPECGGELQYVSHTKRYVCKSCGLSLTPQELFELREKMRPKFESSEEQRQQKRNDYLKWWLGKKK' A
#
# COMPACT_ATOMS: atom_id res chain seq x y z
N MET A 1 9.37 -4.14 13.48
CA MET A 1 10.64 -3.50 13.05
C MET A 1 10.34 -2.28 12.20
N ARG A 2 11.06 -1.17 12.37
CA ARG A 2 10.89 0.04 11.56
C ARG A 2 11.72 -0.08 10.28
N TYR A 3 11.24 -0.87 9.34
CA TYR A 3 11.88 -1.01 8.04
C TYR A 3 11.35 0.04 7.06
N CYS A 4 12.23 0.46 6.16
CA CYS A 4 11.90 1.30 5.02
C CYS A 4 11.02 0.52 4.04
N PRO A 5 9.85 1.05 3.63
CA PRO A 5 8.99 0.37 2.66
C PRO A 5 9.61 0.24 1.27
N GLU A 6 10.60 1.07 0.92
CA GLU A 6 11.26 1.06 -0.39
C GLU A 6 12.42 0.06 -0.49
N CYS A 7 13.28 -0.02 0.54
CA CYS A 7 14.52 -0.80 0.48
C CYS A 7 14.67 -1.85 1.58
N GLY A 8 13.72 -1.95 2.52
CA GLY A 8 13.81 -2.87 3.66
C GLY A 8 14.85 -2.49 4.72
N GLY A 9 15.62 -1.41 4.51
CA GLY A 9 16.65 -0.93 5.43
C GLY A 9 16.10 -0.36 6.75
N GLU A 10 16.99 -0.11 7.70
CA GLU A 10 16.65 0.45 9.01
C GLU A 10 16.22 1.92 8.91
N LEU A 11 15.07 2.27 9.50
CA LEU A 11 14.64 3.65 9.70
C LEU A 11 15.07 4.16 11.08
N GLN A 12 15.82 5.25 11.10
CA GLN A 12 16.18 5.99 12.30
C GLN A 12 15.23 7.16 12.53
N TYR A 13 14.76 7.34 13.76
CA TYR A 13 13.98 8.52 14.11
C TYR A 13 14.90 9.67 14.54
N VAL A 14 14.81 10.79 13.84
CA VAL A 14 15.52 12.03 14.14
C VAL A 14 14.56 12.94 14.91
N SER A 15 14.79 13.07 16.22
CA SER A 15 13.93 13.85 17.12
C SER A 15 13.90 15.33 16.80
N HIS A 16 15.03 15.90 16.37
CA HIS A 16 15.18 17.32 16.04
C HIS A 16 14.20 17.77 14.95
N THR A 17 14.04 16.97 13.90
CA THR A 17 13.14 17.25 12.77
C THR A 17 11.83 16.48 12.85
N LYS A 18 11.64 15.64 13.88
CA LYS A 18 10.52 14.71 14.03
C LYS A 18 10.27 13.86 12.77
N ARG A 19 11.35 13.39 12.14
CA ARG A 19 11.32 12.63 10.89
C ARG A 19 11.99 11.28 11.03
N TYR A 20 11.53 10.32 10.25
CA TYR A 20 12.19 9.05 10.02
C TYR A 20 13.12 9.17 8.81
N VAL A 21 14.37 8.75 8.97
CA VAL A 21 15.37 8.74 7.89
C VAL A 21 15.87 7.31 7.71
N CYS A 22 15.85 6.81 6.48
CA CYS A 22 16.41 5.51 6.16
C CYS A 22 17.93 5.61 5.99
N LYS A 23 18.68 4.74 6.69
CA LYS A 23 20.15 4.71 6.58
C LYS A 23 20.67 4.15 5.25
N SER A 24 19.83 3.40 4.52
CA SER A 24 20.24 2.72 3.29
C SER A 24 19.94 3.53 2.02
N CYS A 25 18.71 4.07 1.89
CA CYS A 25 18.30 4.82 0.69
C CYS A 25 18.19 6.34 0.91
N GLY A 26 18.39 6.83 2.14
CA GLY A 26 18.28 8.26 2.46
C GLY A 26 16.85 8.81 2.53
N LEU A 27 15.83 7.95 2.42
CA LEU A 27 14.42 8.35 2.46
C LEU A 27 14.07 9.03 3.79
N SER A 28 13.63 10.29 3.73
CA SER A 28 13.16 11.04 4.89
C SER A 28 11.65 11.22 4.86
N LEU A 29 10.94 10.74 5.88
CA LEU A 29 9.47 10.77 5.96
C LEU A 29 9.03 11.28 7.33
N THR A 30 7.89 11.94 7.38
CA THR A 30 7.16 12.17 8.63
C THR A 30 6.50 10.87 9.12
N PRO A 31 6.10 10.78 10.40
CA PRO A 31 5.35 9.65 10.91
C PRO A 31 4.05 9.38 10.14
N GLN A 32 3.36 10.43 9.70
CA GLN A 32 2.11 10.34 8.93
C GLN A 32 2.35 9.73 7.55
N GLU A 33 3.31 10.26 6.80
CA GLU A 33 3.64 9.75 5.45
C GLU A 33 4.09 8.28 5.50
N LEU A 34 4.85 7.90 6.55
CA LEU A 34 5.25 6.51 6.74
C LEU A 34 4.05 5.57 6.98
N PHE A 35 3.01 6.05 7.66
CA PHE A 35 1.77 5.30 7.87
C PHE A 35 1.00 5.13 6.56
N GLU A 36 0.80 6.22 5.81
CA GLU A 36 0.09 6.19 4.53
C GLU A 36 0.77 5.30 3.49
N LEU A 37 2.11 5.35 3.41
CA LEU A 37 2.89 4.46 2.53
C LEU A 37 2.66 2.98 2.89
N ARG A 38 2.61 2.67 4.19
CA ARG A 38 2.36 1.29 4.64
C ARG A 38 0.93 0.85 4.38
N GLU A 39 -0.05 1.73 4.49
CA GLU A 39 -1.43 1.41 4.11
C GLU A 39 -1.56 1.15 2.61
N LYS A 40 -0.92 1.96 1.76
CA LYS A 40 -0.94 1.73 0.31
C LYS A 40 -0.28 0.42 -0.10
N MET A 41 0.83 0.07 0.56
CA MET A 41 1.56 -1.18 0.31
C MET A 41 0.93 -2.40 0.98
N ARG A 42 -0.06 -2.21 1.86
CA ARG A 42 -0.78 -3.31 2.46
C ARG A 42 -1.51 -4.05 1.33
N PRO A 43 -1.25 -5.35 1.11
CA PRO A 43 -2.07 -6.11 0.18
C PRO A 43 -3.51 -6.01 0.66
N LYS A 44 -4.41 -5.53 -0.20
CA LYS A 44 -5.84 -5.64 0.05
C LYS A 44 -6.10 -7.13 0.15
N PHE A 45 -6.35 -7.61 1.36
CA PHE A 45 -6.75 -8.98 1.59
C PHE A 45 -8.21 -9.05 1.11
N GLU A 46 -8.40 -9.05 -0.22
CA GLU A 46 -9.72 -9.24 -0.81
C GLU A 46 -10.20 -10.59 -0.30
N SER A 47 -11.26 -10.55 0.50
CA SER A 47 -11.91 -11.77 0.97
C SER A 47 -12.24 -12.63 -0.25
N SER A 48 -12.22 -13.95 -0.08
CA SER A 48 -12.65 -14.89 -1.13
C SER A 48 -14.05 -14.56 -1.68
N GLU A 49 -14.88 -13.85 -0.91
CA GLU A 49 -16.18 -13.35 -1.35
C GLU A 49 -16.09 -12.11 -2.26
N GLU A 50 -15.22 -11.15 -1.95
CA GLU A 50 -15.02 -9.95 -2.79
C GLU A 50 -14.50 -10.34 -4.18
N GLN A 51 -13.57 -11.30 -4.25
CA GLN A 51 -13.07 -11.82 -5.52
C GLN A 51 -14.16 -12.49 -6.36
N ARG A 52 -15.14 -13.17 -5.72
CA ARG A 52 -16.29 -13.79 -6.42
C ARG A 52 -17.25 -12.72 -6.94
N GLN A 53 -17.49 -11.68 -6.15
CA GLN A 53 -18.36 -10.57 -6.52
C GLN A 53 -17.77 -9.78 -7.71
N GLN A 54 -16.47 -9.53 -7.70
CA GLN A 54 -15.74 -8.88 -8.80
C GLN A 54 -15.91 -9.65 -10.12
N LYS A 55 -15.67 -10.97 -10.09
CA LYS A 55 -15.83 -11.85 -11.27
C LYS A 55 -17.26 -11.86 -11.82
N ARG A 56 -18.27 -11.86 -10.94
CA ARG A 56 -19.69 -11.75 -11.36
C ARG A 56 -19.97 -10.42 -12.04
N ASN A 57 -19.50 -9.32 -11.47
CA ASN A 57 -19.69 -7.99 -12.05
C ASN A 57 -18.99 -7.84 -13.41
N ASP A 58 -17.76 -8.34 -13.54
CA ASP A 58 -17.03 -8.33 -14.82
C ASP A 58 -17.75 -9.18 -15.89
N TYR A 59 -18.24 -10.36 -15.54
CA TYR A 59 -19.01 -11.20 -16.45
C TYR A 59 -20.32 -10.53 -16.90
N LEU A 60 -21.06 -9.92 -15.97
CA LEU A 60 -22.28 -9.17 -16.28
C LEU A 60 -21.99 -7.97 -17.20
N LYS A 61 -20.89 -7.25 -16.93
CA LYS A 61 -20.47 -6.09 -17.73
C LYS A 61 -20.09 -6.50 -19.15
N TRP A 62 -19.32 -7.57 -19.32
CA TRP A 62 -19.01 -8.16 -20.63
C TRP A 62 -20.28 -8.57 -21.39
N TRP A 63 -21.19 -9.27 -20.72
CA TRP A 63 -22.41 -9.78 -21.34
C TRP A 63 -23.36 -8.66 -21.77
N LEU A 64 -23.55 -7.64 -20.93
CA LEU A 64 -24.35 -6.45 -21.26
C LEU A 64 -23.70 -5.62 -22.37
N GLY A 65 -22.37 -5.52 -22.39
CA GLY A 65 -21.62 -4.84 -23.46
C GLY A 65 -21.77 -5.50 -24.83
N LYS A 66 -22.00 -6.82 -24.88
CA LYS A 66 -22.23 -7.58 -26.12
C LYS A 66 -23.66 -7.45 -26.66
N LYS A 67 -24.59 -6.93 -25.86
CA LYS A 67 -26.01 -6.78 -26.21
C LYS A 67 -26.34 -5.45 -26.92
N LYS A 68 -25.32 -4.67 -27.26
CA LYS A 68 -25.39 -3.37 -27.92
C LYS A 68 -24.58 -3.43 -29.22
#